data_AF-A0A264VZR7-F1
#
_entry.id   AF-A0A264VZR7-F1
#
_cell.length_a   1.000
_cell.length_b   1.000
_cell.length_c   1.000
_cell.angle_alpha   90.00
_cell.angle_beta   90.00
_cell.angle_gamma   90.00
#
_symmetry.space_group_name_H-M   'P 1'
#
loop_
_entity.id
_entity.type
_entity.pdbx_description
1 polymer ?
#
loop_
_entity_poly.entity_id
_entity_poly.type
_entity_poly.pdbx_seq_one_letter_code
_entity_poly.pdbx_strand_id
1 'polypeptide(L)'
;KLLHGVAGAAGELGHITVDFDQPIACTCGKKGCLETVASATGIVNLTRRYADEYEGDAALKRLIDDGEEVTAKTVFDLAKEGDDLAL
;
A
#
# COMPACT_ATOMS: atom_id res chain seq x y z
N LYS A 1 -2.24 -27.54 -13.66
CA LYS A 1 -1.80 -28.19 -12.41
C LYS A 1 -1.43 -27.09 -11.42
N LEU A 2 -1.87 -27.17 -10.16
CA LEU A 2 -1.45 -26.23 -9.11
C LEU A 2 0.02 -26.54 -8.74
N LEU A 3 0.84 -25.50 -8.64
CA LEU A 3 2.26 -25.63 -8.33
C LEU A 3 2.48 -25.27 -6.86
N HIS A 4 3.16 -26.16 -6.12
CA HIS A 4 3.46 -25.94 -4.69
C HIS A 4 4.97 -25.75 -4.45
N GLY A 5 5.85 -26.21 -5.34
CA GLY A 5 7.30 -26.15 -5.16
C GLY A 5 7.82 -27.13 -4.10
N VAL A 6 9.13 -27.13 -3.86
CA VAL A 6 9.81 -28.09 -2.96
C VAL A 6 9.40 -27.93 -1.49
N ALA A 7 9.02 -26.72 -1.08
CA ALA A 7 8.68 -26.37 0.30
C ALA A 7 7.26 -25.81 0.45
N GLY A 8 6.38 -25.98 -0.54
CA GLY A 8 5.02 -25.45 -0.48
C GLY A 8 4.89 -23.94 -0.73
N ALA A 9 6.01 -23.23 -0.96
CA ALA A 9 6.05 -21.76 -1.09
C ALA A 9 5.99 -21.25 -2.55
N ALA A 10 5.61 -22.09 -3.52
CA ALA A 10 5.39 -21.59 -4.87
C ALA A 10 4.16 -20.68 -4.91
N GLY A 11 4.31 -19.49 -5.50
CA GLY A 11 3.21 -18.52 -5.61
C GLY A 11 3.15 -17.48 -4.50
N GLU A 12 4.16 -17.39 -3.63
CA GLU A 12 4.30 -16.34 -2.60
C GLU A 12 4.65 -14.96 -3.22
N LEU A 13 3.76 -14.44 -4.06
CA LEU A 13 3.94 -13.20 -4.83
C LEU A 13 4.07 -11.98 -3.91
N GLY A 14 3.40 -12.00 -2.75
CA GLY A 14 3.45 -10.93 -1.76
C GLY A 14 4.87 -10.63 -1.26
N HIS A 15 5.79 -11.60 -1.31
CA HIS A 15 7.16 -11.46 -0.81
C HIS A 15 8.20 -11.20 -1.90
N ILE A 16 7.77 -10.96 -3.14
CA ILE A 16 8.65 -10.46 -4.21
C ILE A 16 9.03 -9.02 -3.86
N THR A 17 10.34 -8.70 -3.88
CA THR A 17 10.82 -7.32 -3.70
C THR A 17 10.54 -6.51 -4.96
N VAL A 18 9.78 -5.42 -4.81
CA VAL A 18 9.34 -4.53 -5.89
C VAL A 18 9.69 -3.05 -5.64
N ASP A 19 9.79 -2.62 -4.39
CA ASP A 19 10.21 -1.26 -4.02
C ASP A 19 11.65 -1.31 -3.52
N PHE A 20 12.56 -0.72 -4.28
CA PHE A 20 13.99 -0.66 -3.97
C PHE A 20 14.45 0.73 -3.49
N ASP A 21 13.63 1.76 -3.75
CA ASP A 21 13.99 3.15 -3.50
C ASP A 21 13.57 3.58 -2.08
N GLN A 22 12.35 3.22 -1.68
CA GLN A 22 11.79 3.52 -0.36
C GLN A 22 11.21 2.26 0.31
N PRO A 23 12.00 1.21 0.54
CA PRO A 23 11.47 -0.10 0.92
C PRO A 23 10.86 -0.11 2.33
N ILE A 24 9.57 -0.47 2.43
CA ILE A 24 8.86 -0.68 3.70
C ILE A 24 9.23 -2.04 4.29
N ALA A 25 9.38 -2.13 5.61
CA ALA A 25 9.66 -3.40 6.29
C ALA A 25 8.50 -4.38 6.12
N CYS A 26 8.82 -5.62 5.73
CA CYS A 26 7.86 -6.71 5.62
C CYS A 26 7.98 -7.65 6.83
N THR A 27 6.87 -8.22 7.26
CA THR A 27 6.82 -9.20 8.35
C THR A 27 7.58 -10.50 8.03
N CYS A 28 7.86 -10.80 6.76
CA CYS A 28 8.73 -11.92 6.36
C CYS A 28 10.22 -11.70 6.69
N GLY A 29 10.60 -10.50 7.17
CA GLY A 29 11.97 -10.13 7.53
C GLY A 29 12.75 -9.39 6.45
N LYS A 30 12.23 -9.30 5.23
CA LYS A 30 12.80 -8.47 4.14
C LYS A 30 12.23 -7.04 4.18
N LYS A 31 12.61 -6.23 3.19
CA LYS A 31 11.97 -4.94 2.90
C LYS A 31 11.57 -4.84 1.43
N GLY A 32 10.60 -3.97 1.14
CA GLY A 32 10.18 -3.66 -0.23
C GLY A 32 9.33 -4.74 -0.90
N CYS A 33 8.73 -5.63 -0.13
CA CYS A 33 7.89 -6.71 -0.65
C CYS A 33 6.59 -6.16 -1.26
N LEU A 34 6.06 -6.80 -2.30
CA LEU A 34 4.80 -6.42 -2.97
C LEU A 34 3.63 -6.25 -1.98
N GLU A 35 3.54 -7.12 -0.97
CA GLU A 35 2.55 -7.02 0.09
C GLU A 35 2.57 -5.67 0.82
N THR A 36 3.75 -5.08 1.00
CA THR A 36 3.91 -3.81 1.75
C THR A 36 3.38 -2.59 1.01
N VAL A 37 3.02 -2.74 -0.26
CA VAL A 37 2.52 -1.67 -1.13
C VAL A 37 1.18 -2.01 -1.81
N ALA A 38 0.80 -3.28 -1.90
CA ALA A 38 -0.39 -3.72 -2.63
C ALA A 38 -1.46 -4.44 -1.77
N SER A 39 -1.16 -4.78 -0.51
CA SER A 39 -2.18 -5.29 0.42
C SER A 39 -3.06 -4.16 0.97
N ALA A 40 -4.12 -4.48 1.71
CA ALA A 40 -4.94 -3.46 2.36
C ALA A 40 -4.11 -2.53 3.28
N THR A 41 -3.19 -3.09 4.06
CA THR A 41 -2.23 -2.30 4.85
C THR A 41 -1.19 -1.62 3.97
N GLY A 42 -0.75 -2.27 2.89
CA GLY A 42 0.22 -1.71 1.96
C GLY A 42 -0.28 -0.44 1.25
N ILE A 43 -1.56 -0.43 0.87
CA ILE A 43 -2.22 0.74 0.29
C ILE A 43 -2.23 1.90 1.30
N VAL A 44 -2.54 1.63 2.58
CA VAL A 44 -2.51 2.65 3.63
C VAL A 44 -1.08 3.17 3.86
N ASN A 45 -0.07 2.31 3.79
CA ASN A 45 1.33 2.73 3.88
C ASN A 45 1.71 3.69 2.75
N LEU A 46 1.36 3.35 1.50
CA LEU A 46 1.61 4.20 0.34
C LEU A 46 0.85 5.53 0.43
N THR A 47 -0.42 5.46 0.85
CA THR A 47 -1.26 6.64 1.01
C THR A 47 -0.64 7.63 2.00
N ARG A 48 -0.13 7.15 3.14
CA ARG A 48 0.55 8.01 4.12
C ARG A 48 1.84 8.61 3.56
N ARG A 49 2.65 7.81 2.86
CA ARG A 49 3.86 8.30 2.18
C ARG A 49 3.53 9.43 1.20
N TYR A 50 2.56 9.23 0.32
CA TYR A 50 2.22 10.25 -0.67
C TYR A 50 1.53 11.46 -0.04
N ALA A 51 0.74 11.27 1.03
CA ALA A 51 0.17 12.36 1.78
C ALA A 51 1.25 13.28 2.38
N ASP A 52 2.36 12.73 2.89
CA ASP A 52 3.46 13.52 3.43
C ASP A 52 4.15 14.41 2.37
N GLU A 53 4.08 14.02 1.09
CA GLU A 53 4.67 14.74 -0.05
C GLU A 53 3.64 15.57 -0.84
N TYR A 54 2.35 15.50 -0.48
CA TYR A 54 1.26 16.10 -1.24
C TYR A 54 0.93 17.52 -0.75
N GLU A 55 1.16 18.50 -1.63
CA GLU A 55 0.95 19.93 -1.37
C GLU A 55 -0.45 20.42 -1.78
N GLY A 56 -1.28 19.57 -2.39
CA GLY A 56 -2.63 19.91 -2.84
C GLY A 56 -3.69 19.83 -1.73
N ASP A 57 -4.93 20.19 -2.09
CA ASP A 57 -6.10 19.91 -1.25
C ASP A 57 -6.83 18.68 -1.81
N ALA A 58 -6.97 17.66 -0.97
CA ALA A 58 -7.66 16.42 -1.27
C ALA A 58 -8.47 16.00 -0.02
N ALA A 59 -9.61 15.35 -0.21
CA ALA A 59 -10.38 14.82 0.91
C ALA A 59 -9.57 13.75 1.67
N LEU A 60 -8.84 12.90 0.95
CA LEU A 60 -7.98 11.89 1.56
C LEU A 60 -6.88 12.52 2.44
N LYS A 61 -6.26 13.60 1.98
CA LYS A 61 -5.23 14.35 2.74
C LYS A 61 -5.80 14.86 4.06
N ARG A 62 -6.99 15.47 4.03
CA ARG A 62 -7.67 16.00 5.22
C ARG A 62 -7.97 14.91 6.25
N LEU A 63 -8.49 13.75 5.82
CA LEU A 63 -8.72 12.62 6.71
C LEU A 63 -7.45 12.17 7.43
N ILE A 64 -6.31 12.15 6.71
CA ILE A 64 -5.01 11.77 7.28
C ILE A 64 -4.53 12.82 8.28
N ASP A 65 -4.58 14.10 7.91
CA ASP A 65 -4.12 15.22 8.74
C ASP A 65 -4.95 15.37 10.02
N ASP A 66 -6.26 15.11 9.94
CA ASP A 66 -7.20 15.13 11.07
C ASP A 66 -7.07 13.88 11.97
N GLY A 67 -6.20 12.92 11.60
CA GLY A 67 -5.95 11.71 12.37
C GLY A 67 -7.07 10.67 12.28
N GLU A 68 -7.92 10.75 11.25
CA GLU A 68 -8.99 9.79 11.03
C GLU A 68 -8.46 8.42 10.57
N GLU A 69 -9.28 7.39 10.78
CA GLU A 69 -8.96 6.04 10.33
C GLU A 69 -9.13 5.93 8.80
N VAL A 70 -8.01 5.82 8.10
CA VAL A 70 -7.98 5.56 6.66
C VAL A 70 -7.76 4.08 6.38
N THR A 71 -8.66 3.50 5.57
CA THR A 71 -8.57 2.12 5.09
C THR A 71 -8.32 2.09 3.59
N ALA A 72 -7.88 0.95 3.04
CA ALA A 72 -7.78 0.78 1.59
C ALA A 72 -9.12 1.02 0.87
N LYS A 73 -10.25 0.69 1.50
CA LYS A 73 -11.58 0.98 0.96
C LYS A 73 -11.82 2.50 0.87
N THR A 74 -11.47 3.25 1.91
CA THR A 74 -11.56 4.71 1.93
C THR A 74 -10.80 5.32 0.76
N VAL A 75 -9.56 4.86 0.53
CA VAL A 75 -8.72 5.30 -0.59
C VAL A 75 -9.40 5.02 -1.93
N PHE A 76 -9.83 3.78 -2.17
CA PHE A 76 -10.48 3.42 -3.43
C PHE A 76 -11.82 4.13 -3.66
N ASP A 77 -12.58 4.45 -2.62
CA ASP A 77 -13.84 5.16 -2.77
C ASP A 77 -13.60 6.63 -3.12
N LEU A 78 -12.64 7.28 -2.47
CA LEU A 78 -12.24 8.66 -2.80
C LEU A 78 -11.63 8.75 -4.21
N ALA A 79 -10.85 7.74 -4.63
CA ALA A 79 -10.32 7.67 -5.99
C ALA A 79 -11.45 7.63 -7.04
N LYS A 80 -12.54 6.90 -6.79
CA LYS A 80 -13.71 6.86 -7.68
C LYS A 80 -14.44 8.21 -7.75
N GLU A 81 -14.35 9.01 -6.68
CA GLU A 81 -14.92 10.35 -6.60
C GLU A 81 -13.99 11.42 -7.22
N GLY A 82 -12.80 11.02 -7.68
CA GLY A 82 -11.84 11.91 -8.32
C GLY A 82 -10.93 12.67 -7.34
N ASP A 83 -10.71 12.13 -6.15
CA ASP A 83 -9.72 12.66 -5.21
C ASP A 83 -8.30 12.48 -5.78
N ASP A 84 -7.60 13.58 -6.03
CA ASP A 84 -6.30 13.61 -6.71
C ASP A 84 -5.19 12.87 -5.93
N LEU A 85 -5.25 12.82 -4.60
CA LEU A 85 -4.27 12.07 -3.80
C LEU A 85 -4.56 10.56 -3.82
N ALA A 86 -5.82 10.18 -4.02
CA ALA A 86 -6.25 8.79 -4.04
C ALA A 86 -6.03 8.08 -5.40
N LEU A 87 -5.71 8.83 -6.46
CA LEU A 87 -5.46 8.35 -7.83
C LEU A 87 -4.00 7.95 -8.07
#